data_AF-A0AAZ3S2C4-F1
#
_entry.id   AF-A0AAZ3S2C4-F1
#
_cell.length_a   1.000
_cell.length_b   1.000
_cell.length_c   1.000
_cell.angle_alpha   90.00
_cell.angle_beta   90.00
_cell.angle_gamma   90.00
#
_symmetry.space_group_name_H-M   'P 1'
#
loop_
_entity.id
_entity.type
_entity.pdbx_description
1 polymer ?
#
loop_
_entity_poly.entity_id
_entity_poly.type
_entity_poly.pdbx_seq_one_letter_code
_entity_poly.pdbx_strand_id
1 'polypeptide(L)'
;MTARLEFAKRTQTMRNKKLVLKTMRNKIIWSDETKIELFGLNAKCHVWGKPGTIPTVKHGGGSIMLWGCFSAAGTGRLVRIEGKMNGAKYREILDENLLHNAQDLRLGRRFTFQQDNDPKHTAKTTQ
;
A
#
# COMPACT_ATOMS: atom_id res chain seq x y z
N MET A 1 6.93 -5.46 21.81
CA MET A 1 6.61 -4.06 22.15
C MET A 1 7.79 -3.10 21.92
N THR A 2 9.04 -3.62 21.93
CA THR A 2 10.28 -2.83 21.82
C THR A 2 10.50 -2.20 20.45
N ALA A 3 10.34 -2.93 19.34
CA ALA A 3 10.62 -2.43 17.99
C ALA A 3 9.77 -1.21 17.57
N ARG A 4 8.47 -1.19 17.88
CA ARG A 4 7.60 -0.02 17.60
C ARG A 4 8.05 1.20 18.40
N LEU A 5 8.39 1.01 19.66
CA LEU A 5 8.86 2.08 20.53
C LEU A 5 10.25 2.57 20.12
N GLU A 6 11.14 1.69 19.70
CA GLU A 6 12.46 2.03 19.17
C GLU A 6 12.36 2.81 17.85
N PHE A 7 11.50 2.39 16.92
CA PHE A 7 11.26 3.13 15.69
C PHE A 7 10.69 4.53 15.99
N ALA A 8 9.68 4.62 16.86
CA ALA A 8 9.10 5.89 17.30
C ALA A 8 10.13 6.77 18.02
N LYS A 9 10.96 6.19 18.90
CA LYS A 9 12.04 6.90 19.58
C LYS A 9 13.12 7.34 18.60
N ARG A 10 13.54 6.52 17.64
CA ARG A 10 14.59 6.85 16.65
C ARG A 10 14.14 7.96 15.69
N THR A 11 12.89 7.90 15.24
CA THR A 11 12.27 8.96 14.42
C THR A 11 12.02 10.24 15.23
N GLN A 12 11.73 10.11 16.54
CA GLN A 12 11.71 11.25 17.45
C GLN A 12 13.10 11.81 17.72
N THR A 13 14.09 11.04 18.13
CA THR A 13 15.40 11.51 18.64
C THR A 13 16.21 12.30 17.61
N MET A 14 15.91 12.19 16.31
CA MET A 14 16.35 13.12 15.25
C MET A 14 15.72 14.55 15.39
N ARG A 15 15.33 14.96 16.61
CA ARG A 15 14.29 15.96 16.93
C ARG A 15 14.69 17.44 16.89
N ASN A 16 15.95 17.78 16.67
CA ASN A 16 16.34 19.18 16.66
C ASN A 16 16.14 19.80 15.27
N LYS A 17 14.87 20.14 14.99
CA LYS A 17 14.33 21.26 14.19
C LYS A 17 13.06 20.82 13.47
N LYS A 18 11.96 21.53 13.72
CA LYS A 18 10.64 21.44 13.04
C LYS A 18 10.73 21.38 11.50
N LEU A 19 11.80 21.93 10.94
CA LEU A 19 12.15 21.90 9.51
C LEU A 19 12.57 20.51 9.00
N VAL A 20 13.25 19.69 9.82
CA VAL A 20 13.75 18.36 9.43
C VAL A 20 12.61 17.37 9.27
N LEU A 21 11.62 17.38 10.17
CA LEU A 21 10.45 16.49 10.08
C LEU A 21 9.59 16.78 8.85
N LYS A 22 9.39 18.07 8.53
CA LYS A 22 8.66 18.51 7.33
C LYS A 22 9.41 18.10 6.06
N THR A 23 10.73 18.23 6.05
CA THR A 23 11.57 17.89 4.88
C THR A 23 11.71 16.38 4.67
N MET A 24 11.77 15.59 5.73
CA MET A 24 11.81 14.12 5.64
C MET A 24 10.46 13.56 5.19
N ARG A 25 9.34 14.02 5.79
CA ARG A 25 8.00 13.51 5.43
C ARG A 25 7.63 13.79 3.97
N ASN A 26 8.14 14.89 3.41
CA ASN A 26 7.93 15.26 2.01
C ASN A 26 8.76 14.44 1.02
N LYS A 27 9.61 13.53 1.49
CA LYS A 27 10.49 12.69 0.66
C LYS A 27 10.28 11.19 0.89
N ILE A 28 9.16 10.82 1.50
CA ILE A 28 8.81 9.41 1.73
C ILE A 28 7.71 9.01 0.74
N ILE A 29 7.93 7.90 0.05
CA ILE A 29 6.88 7.14 -0.63
C ILE A 29 6.41 6.06 0.33
N TRP A 30 5.13 6.11 0.66
CA TRP A 30 4.41 5.06 1.39
C TRP A 30 3.76 4.14 0.37
N SER A 31 3.93 2.83 0.50
CA SER A 31 3.23 1.85 -0.33
C SER A 31 2.57 0.77 0.50
N ASP A 32 1.47 0.23 0.01
CA ASP A 32 0.76 -0.88 0.63
C ASP A 32 -0.05 -1.67 -0.42
N GLU A 33 -0.43 -2.89 -0.04
CA GLU A 33 -1.41 -3.68 -0.78
C GLU A 33 -2.77 -3.69 -0.08
N THR A 34 -3.83 -3.53 -0.85
CA THR A 34 -5.20 -3.61 -0.32
C THR A 34 -6.08 -4.53 -1.15
N LYS A 35 -6.99 -5.22 -0.47
CA LYS A 35 -8.03 -6.03 -1.09
C LYS A 35 -9.37 -5.32 -0.91
N ILE A 36 -10.03 -5.02 -2.03
CA ILE A 36 -11.37 -4.43 -2.04
C ILE A 36 -12.35 -5.52 -2.47
N GLU A 37 -13.35 -5.78 -1.64
CA GLU A 37 -14.39 -6.79 -1.89
C GLU A 37 -15.58 -6.13 -2.58
N LEU A 38 -16.13 -6.78 -3.61
CA LEU A 38 -17.31 -6.26 -4.32
C LEU A 38 -18.55 -6.27 -3.42
N PHE A 39 -18.68 -7.33 -2.61
CA PHE A 39 -19.70 -7.47 -1.59
C PHE A 39 -18.97 -7.54 -0.24
N GLY A 40 -18.69 -6.38 0.34
CA GLY A 40 -17.99 -6.29 1.62
C GLY A 40 -18.81 -6.93 2.75
N LEU A 41 -18.11 -7.44 3.76
CA LEU A 41 -18.67 -8.19 4.90
C LEU A 41 -19.84 -7.49 5.64
N ASN A 42 -19.96 -6.16 5.52
CA ASN A 42 -20.98 -5.34 6.19
C ASN A 42 -21.62 -4.27 5.27
N ALA A 43 -21.46 -4.39 3.95
CA ALA A 43 -22.07 -3.44 3.02
C ALA A 43 -23.55 -3.76 2.84
N LYS A 44 -24.44 -2.78 3.05
CA LYS A 44 -25.84 -2.89 2.62
C LYS A 44 -25.85 -3.00 1.10
N CYS A 45 -26.07 -4.21 0.60
CA CYS A 45 -26.13 -4.48 -0.83
C CYS A 45 -27.60 -4.63 -1.25
N HIS A 46 -28.00 -3.91 -2.30
CA HIS A 46 -29.28 -4.14 -2.93
C HIS A 46 -29.15 -5.37 -3.83
N VAL A 47 -29.89 -6.43 -3.51
CA VAL A 47 -29.91 -7.68 -4.28
C VAL A 47 -31.33 -7.93 -4.75
N TRP A 48 -31.49 -8.22 -6.04
CA TRP A 48 -32.78 -8.60 -6.62
C TRP A 48 -33.02 -10.10 -6.38
N GLY A 49 -34.15 -10.45 -5.77
CA GLY A 49 -34.49 -11.84 -5.43
C GLY A 49 -36.00 -12.05 -5.38
N LYS A 50 -36.42 -13.32 -5.43
CA LYS A 50 -37.83 -13.67 -5.24
C LYS A 50 -38.23 -13.42 -3.77
N PRO A 51 -39.46 -12.96 -3.49
CA PRO A 51 -39.98 -12.85 -2.13
C PRO A 51 -39.84 -14.18 -1.38
N GLY A 52 -39.38 -14.14 -0.12
CA GLY A 52 -39.17 -15.33 0.70
C GLY A 52 -37.81 -16.04 0.52
N THR A 53 -36.87 -15.43 -0.20
CA THR A 53 -35.49 -15.97 -0.34
C THR A 53 -34.48 -15.10 0.41
N ILE A 54 -33.52 -15.74 1.10
CA ILE A 54 -32.38 -15.05 1.69
C ILE A 54 -31.36 -14.82 0.56
N PRO A 55 -31.03 -13.55 0.21
CA PRO A 55 -30.06 -13.28 -0.83
C PRO A 55 -28.69 -13.81 -0.38
N THR A 56 -28.16 -14.77 -1.13
CA THR A 56 -26.81 -15.31 -0.94
C THR A 56 -25.99 -15.03 -2.18
N VAL A 57 -24.79 -14.47 -1.99
CA VAL A 57 -23.88 -14.22 -3.10
C VAL A 57 -23.17 -15.53 -3.43
N LYS A 58 -23.60 -16.22 -4.50
CA LYS A 58 -22.87 -17.38 -5.01
C LYS A 58 -21.47 -16.91 -5.48
N HIS A 59 -20.42 -17.59 -5.04
CA HIS A 59 -19.00 -17.28 -5.29
C HIS A 59 -18.42 -16.05 -4.57
N GLY A 60 -19.07 -15.58 -3.50
CA GLY A 60 -18.46 -14.60 -2.58
C GLY A 60 -18.24 -13.21 -3.18
N GLY A 61 -18.89 -12.89 -4.30
CA GLY A 61 -18.92 -11.53 -4.85
C GLY A 61 -17.65 -11.12 -5.60
N GLY A 62 -16.54 -11.80 -5.37
CA GLY A 62 -15.25 -11.44 -5.94
C GLY A 62 -14.59 -10.27 -5.21
N SER A 63 -13.31 -10.09 -5.52
CA SER A 63 -12.48 -9.03 -4.95
C SER A 63 -11.38 -8.63 -5.92
N ILE A 64 -10.93 -7.38 -5.82
CA ILE A 64 -9.76 -6.88 -6.50
C ILE A 64 -8.63 -6.65 -5.48
N MET A 65 -7.42 -7.07 -5.82
CA MET A 65 -6.21 -6.76 -5.06
C MET A 65 -5.46 -5.65 -5.79
N LEU A 66 -5.04 -4.64 -5.06
CA LEU A 66 -4.39 -3.45 -5.59
C LEU A 66 -3.11 -3.18 -4.82
N TRP A 67 -2.05 -2.81 -5.53
CA TRP A 67 -0.90 -2.13 -4.95
C TRP A 67 -1.02 -0.64 -5.23
N GLY A 68 -0.71 0.19 -4.24
CA GLY A 68 -0.68 1.63 -4.44
C GLY A 68 0.39 2.28 -3.59
N CYS A 69 0.79 3.49 -4.00
CA CYS A 69 1.68 4.31 -3.20
C CYS A 69 1.22 5.76 -3.12
N PHE A 70 1.68 6.50 -2.13
CA PHE A 70 1.44 7.94 -2.02
C PHE A 70 2.59 8.64 -1.28
N SER A 71 2.64 9.96 -1.38
CA SER A 71 3.55 10.82 -0.63
C SER A 71 2.79 12.03 -0.09
N ALA A 72 3.50 12.94 0.59
CA ALA A 72 2.91 14.23 0.99
C ALA A 72 2.46 15.08 -0.22
N ALA A 73 2.99 14.83 -1.42
CA ALA A 73 2.63 15.55 -2.65
C ALA A 73 1.32 15.04 -3.27
N GLY A 74 0.87 13.83 -2.93
CA GLY A 74 -0.33 13.23 -3.52
C GLY A 74 -0.22 11.72 -3.69
N THR A 75 -1.15 11.16 -4.45
CA THR A 75 -1.25 9.74 -4.77
C THR A 75 -0.35 9.39 -5.95
N GLY A 76 0.36 8.26 -5.86
CA GLY A 76 0.99 7.62 -7.01
C GLY A 76 0.03 6.70 -7.74
N ARG A 77 0.58 5.88 -8.62
CA ARG A 77 -0.14 4.89 -9.42
C ARG A 77 -0.79 3.82 -8.54
N LEU A 78 -1.92 3.32 -9.02
CA LEU A 78 -2.67 2.21 -8.46
C LEU A 78 -2.61 1.05 -9.46
N VAL A 79 -2.01 -0.06 -9.04
CA VAL A 79 -1.73 -1.22 -9.90
C VAL A 79 -2.61 -2.38 -9.49
N ARG A 80 -3.37 -2.92 -10.44
CA ARG A 80 -4.15 -4.14 -10.21
C ARG A 80 -3.24 -5.34 -10.15
N ILE A 81 -3.34 -6.12 -9.08
CA ILE A 81 -2.64 -7.39 -8.94
C ILE A 81 -3.58 -8.51 -9.35
N GLU A 82 -3.17 -9.28 -10.36
CA GLU A 82 -3.90 -10.47 -10.78
C GLU A 82 -3.52 -11.68 -9.94
N GLY A 83 -4.52 -12.31 -9.31
CA GLY A 83 -4.33 -13.47 -8.44
C GLY A 83 -3.61 -13.14 -7.13
N LYS A 84 -2.88 -14.11 -6.58
CA LYS A 84 -2.12 -13.95 -5.33
C LYS A 84 -0.79 -13.23 -5.62
N MET A 85 -0.49 -12.18 -4.86
CA MET A 85 0.80 -11.52 -4.93
C MET A 85 1.92 -12.45 -4.43
N ASN A 86 3.00 -12.54 -5.20
CA ASN A 86 4.25 -13.21 -4.81
C ASN A 86 5.42 -12.23 -4.95
N GLY A 87 6.61 -12.61 -4.48
CA GLY A 87 7.78 -11.73 -4.50
C GLY A 87 8.22 -11.30 -5.91
N ALA A 88 8.03 -12.16 -6.93
CA ALA A 88 8.39 -11.82 -8.31
C ALA A 88 7.48 -10.73 -8.88
N LYS A 89 6.16 -10.87 -8.72
CA LYS A 89 5.18 -9.85 -9.12
C LYS A 89 5.39 -8.54 -8.37
N TYR A 90 5.75 -8.62 -7.09
CA TYR A 90 6.03 -7.42 -6.32
C TYR A 90 7.21 -6.62 -6.91
N ARG A 91 8.30 -7.32 -7.27
CA ARG A 91 9.45 -6.70 -7.92
C ARG A 91 9.09 -6.05 -9.25
N GLU A 92 8.35 -6.76 -10.10
CA GLU A 92 7.88 -6.22 -11.39
C GLU A 92 7.11 -4.92 -11.19
N ILE A 93 6.18 -4.88 -10.21
CA ILE A 93 5.44 -3.67 -9.86
C ILE A 93 6.39 -2.54 -9.43
N LEU A 94 7.39 -2.82 -8.59
CA LEU A 94 8.35 -1.81 -8.16
C LEU A 94 9.24 -1.30 -9.30
N ASP A 95 9.76 -2.21 -10.13
CA ASP A 95 10.65 -1.86 -11.26
C ASP A 95 9.92 -0.96 -12.27
N GLU A 96 8.65 -1.25 -12.54
CA GLU A 96 7.84 -0.46 -13.48
C GLU A 96 7.33 0.87 -12.90
N ASN A 97 7.04 0.93 -11.60
CA ASN A 97 6.25 2.02 -11.03
C ASN A 97 7.00 2.89 -10.01
N LEU A 98 7.97 2.37 -9.26
CA LEU A 98 8.56 3.11 -8.13
C LEU A 98 9.26 4.40 -8.58
N LEU A 99 10.14 4.31 -9.57
CA LEU A 99 10.90 5.46 -10.06
C LEU A 99 10.00 6.47 -10.78
N HIS A 100 9.02 5.98 -11.54
CA HIS A 100 8.05 6.85 -12.21
C HIS A 100 7.19 7.61 -11.19
N ASN A 101 6.68 6.92 -10.16
CA ASN A 101 5.96 7.54 -9.06
C ASN A 101 6.82 8.58 -8.32
N ALA A 102 8.11 8.30 -8.09
CA ALA A 102 9.01 9.26 -7.46
C ALA A 102 9.20 10.54 -8.29
N GLN A 103 9.21 10.41 -9.62
CA GLN A 103 9.28 11.52 -10.57
C GLN A 103 7.96 12.32 -10.58
N ASP A 104 6.82 11.64 -10.73
CA ASP A 104 5.49 12.26 -10.76
C ASP A 104 5.18 13.01 -9.47
N LEU A 105 5.57 12.44 -8.33
CA LEU A 105 5.41 13.02 -7.00
C LEU A 105 6.50 14.06 -6.66
N ARG A 106 7.40 14.36 -7.61
CA ARG A 106 8.45 15.40 -7.51
C ARG A 106 9.33 15.26 -6.26
N LEU A 107 9.65 14.04 -5.86
CA LEU A 107 10.43 13.77 -4.65
C LEU A 107 11.93 14.05 -4.83
N GLY A 108 12.36 14.20 -6.09
CA GLY A 108 13.74 14.43 -6.48
C GLY A 108 14.59 13.15 -6.42
N ARG A 109 15.90 13.30 -6.59
CA ARG A 109 16.85 12.17 -6.71
C ARG A 109 17.05 11.36 -5.42
N ARG A 110 16.68 11.90 -4.25
CA ARG A 110 16.84 11.24 -2.96
C ARG A 110 15.51 11.20 -2.23
N PHE A 111 14.91 10.02 -2.20
CA PHE A 111 13.67 9.73 -1.47
C PHE A 111 13.85 8.45 -0.65
N THR A 112 12.99 8.27 0.34
CA THR A 112 12.90 7.05 1.15
C THR A 112 11.67 6.27 0.70
N PHE A 113 11.86 5.00 0.40
CA PHE A 113 10.76 4.08 0.12
C PHE A 113 10.37 3.36 1.41
N GLN A 114 9.08 3.37 1.74
CA GLN A 114 8.52 2.65 2.88
C GLN A 114 7.55 1.58 2.39
N GLN A 115 7.77 0.37 2.88
CA GLN A 115 6.96 -0.82 2.70
C GLN A 115 6.85 -1.54 4.05
N ASP A 116 5.91 -2.48 4.18
CA ASP A 116 5.80 -3.32 5.37
C ASP A 116 6.90 -4.41 5.40
N ASN A 117 6.91 -5.22 6.46
CA ASN A 117 7.89 -6.29 6.64
C ASN A 117 7.36 -7.67 6.19
N ASP A 118 6.46 -7.74 5.20
CA ASP A 118 6.04 -9.02 4.64
C ASP A 118 7.29 -9.78 4.12
N PRO A 119 7.46 -11.09 4.44
CA PRO A 119 8.59 -11.88 3.96
C PRO A 119 8.86 -11.77 2.45
N LYS A 120 7.82 -11.56 1.63
CA LYS A 120 7.96 -11.38 0.18
C LYS A 120 8.75 -10.12 -0.21
N HIS A 121 8.77 -9.10 0.66
CA HIS A 121 9.52 -7.84 0.47
C HIS A 121 11.00 -7.96 0.82
N THR A 122 11.37 -8.99 1.61
CA THR A 122 12.75 -9.19 2.09
C THR A 122 13.41 -10.44 1.48
N ALA A 123 12.76 -11.08 0.51
CA ALA A 123 13.34 -12.22 -0.19
C ALA A 123 14.66 -11.80 -0.89
N LYS A 124 15.67 -12.68 -0.90
CA LYS A 124 17.01 -12.41 -1.50
C LYS A 124 16.96 -11.94 -2.95
N THR A 125 15.87 -12.20 -3.65
CA THR A 125 15.63 -11.74 -5.01
C THR A 125 15.19 -10.27 -5.10
N THR A 126 14.80 -9.61 -4.01
CA THR A 126 14.26 -8.22 -4.00
C THR A 126 15.31 -7.16 -3.62
N GLN A 127 16.52 -7.56 -3.21
CA GLN A 127 17.62 -6.65 -2.84
C GLN A 127 18.56 -6.35 -4.00
#